data_AF-A0A8S3J3R2-F1
#
_entry.id   AF-A0A8S3J3R2-F1
#
_cell.length_a   1.000
_cell.length_b   1.000
_cell.length_c   1.000
_cell.angle_alpha   90.00
_cell.angle_beta   90.00
_cell.angle_gamma   90.00
#
_symmetry.space_group_name_H-M   'P 1'
#
loop_
_entity.id
_entity.type
_entity.pdbx_description
1 polymer ?
#
loop_
_entity_poly.entity_id
_entity_poly.type
_entity_poly.pdbx_seq_one_letter_code
_entity_poly.pdbx_strand_id
1 'polypeptide(L)'
;GLELFAQHSTLFTEYLYDDYPEILRCLRAWNTHDNYDVKKIAQRAYDTFLLGVANALKEPNIKTQEQRRRAVQTFQYFIKEFRDKIDSPELEIRDLAMGIRGYGIFAN
;
A
#
# COMPACT_ATOMS: atom_id res chain seq x y z
N GLY A 1 -11.89 13.91 1.81
CA GLY A 1 -10.63 13.52 1.14
C GLY A 1 -10.32 12.06 1.38
N LEU A 2 -9.81 11.73 2.58
CA LEU A 2 -9.35 10.38 2.94
C LEU A 2 -10.43 9.29 2.84
N GLU A 3 -11.66 9.59 3.28
CA GLU A 3 -12.81 8.67 3.17
C GLU A 3 -13.19 8.40 1.70
N LEU A 4 -13.20 9.44 0.86
CA LEU A 4 -13.46 9.32 -0.57
C LEU A 4 -12.39 8.45 -1.25
N PHE A 5 -11.12 8.65 -0.87
CA PHE A 5 -10.02 7.82 -1.34
C PHE A 5 -10.17 6.36 -0.88
N ALA A 6 -10.51 6.12 0.39
CA ALA A 6 -10.74 4.77 0.91
C ALA A 6 -11.89 4.03 0.19
N GLN A 7 -12.88 4.78 -0.30
CA GLN A 7 -14.06 4.23 -1.00
C GLN A 7 -13.84 4.03 -2.50
N HIS A 8 -12.97 4.83 -3.14
CA HIS A 8 -12.84 4.89 -4.60
C HIS A 8 -11.43 4.64 -5.14
N SER A 9 -10.43 4.32 -4.31
CA SER A 9 -9.04 4.14 -4.77
C SER A 9 -8.88 3.09 -5.86
N THR A 10 -9.78 2.10 -5.95
CA THR A 10 -9.80 1.09 -7.01
C THR A 10 -10.10 1.66 -8.40
N LEU A 11 -10.71 2.85 -8.49
CA LEU A 11 -10.97 3.56 -9.75
C LEU A 11 -9.75 4.32 -10.27
N PHE A 12 -8.72 4.49 -9.45
CA PHE A 12 -7.51 5.27 -9.77
C PHE A 12 -6.26 4.40 -9.92
N THR A 13 -6.42 3.07 -10.07
CA THR A 13 -5.33 2.09 -10.05
C THR A 13 -4.18 2.38 -11.00
N GLU A 14 -4.46 2.91 -12.20
CA GLU A 14 -3.41 3.34 -13.14
C GLU A 14 -2.61 4.55 -12.63
N TYR A 15 -3.25 5.51 -11.96
CA TYR A 15 -2.60 6.72 -11.44
C TYR A 15 -1.91 6.50 -10.08
N LEU A 16 -2.41 5.55 -9.28
CA LEU A 16 -1.81 5.16 -8.00
C LEU A 16 -0.42 4.52 -8.18
N TYR A 17 -0.16 3.99 -9.36
CA TYR A 17 1.07 3.30 -9.71
C TYR A 17 2.24 4.25 -10.03
N ASP A 18 1.98 5.49 -10.43
CA ASP A 18 3.05 6.42 -10.79
C ASP A 18 3.66 7.11 -9.56
N ASP A 19 2.85 7.37 -8.53
CA ASP A 19 3.25 8.12 -7.32
C ASP A 19 3.15 7.29 -6.02
N TYR A 20 3.24 5.96 -6.12
CA TYR A 20 3.06 5.07 -4.96
C TYR A 20 3.94 5.41 -3.73
N PRO A 21 5.21 5.87 -3.85
CA PRO A 21 6.02 6.19 -2.68
C PRO A 21 5.45 7.38 -1.88
N GLU A 22 5.00 8.42 -2.59
CA GLU A 22 4.51 9.65 -1.96
C GLU A 22 3.13 9.46 -1.34
N ILE A 23 2.26 8.69 -2.02
CA ILE A 23 0.95 8.30 -1.49
C ILE A 23 1.13 7.45 -0.22
N LEU A 24 2.05 6.48 -0.26
CA LEU A 24 2.36 5.63 0.90
C LEU A 24 2.88 6.47 2.07
N ARG A 25 3.77 7.44 1.82
CA ARG A 25 4.29 8.37 2.84
C ARG A 25 3.16 9.17 3.49
N CYS A 26 2.26 9.73 2.69
CA CYS A 26 1.11 10.47 3.19
C CYS A 26 0.22 9.58 4.07
N LEU A 27 -0.17 8.39 3.58
CA LEU A 27 -1.04 7.47 4.32
C LEU A 27 -0.43 7.01 5.65
N ARG A 28 0.90 6.87 5.72
CA ARG A 28 1.60 6.58 6.98
C ARG A 28 1.48 7.71 8.00
N ALA A 29 1.66 8.95 7.57
CA ALA A 29 1.53 10.12 8.45
C ALA A 29 0.10 10.22 9.05
N TRP A 30 -0.93 9.87 8.27
CA TRP A 30 -2.30 9.81 8.77
C TRP A 30 -2.54 8.65 9.75
N ASN A 31 -1.83 7.52 9.61
CA ASN A 31 -1.91 6.39 10.54
C ASN A 31 -1.22 6.64 11.89
N THR A 32 -0.37 7.66 11.99
CA THR A 32 0.28 8.11 13.24
C THR A 32 -0.47 9.23 13.95
N HIS A 33 -1.55 9.76 13.38
CA HIS A 33 -2.30 10.89 13.94
C HIS A 33 -3.05 10.53 15.23
N ASP A 34 -3.05 11.36 16.27
CA ASP A 34 -3.59 11.01 17.61
C ASP A 34 -5.09 10.67 17.64
N ASN A 35 -5.87 11.30 16.75
CA ASN A 35 -7.30 11.03 16.63
C ASN A 35 -7.59 9.58 16.16
N TYR A 36 -8.32 8.82 16.99
CA TYR A 36 -8.67 7.43 16.74
C TYR A 36 -9.50 7.20 15.46
N ASP A 37 -10.48 8.05 15.19
CA ASP A 37 -11.32 7.95 14.00
C ASP A 37 -10.51 8.20 12.73
N VAL A 38 -9.57 9.14 12.78
CA VAL A 38 -8.62 9.42 11.69
C VAL A 38 -7.73 8.20 11.45
N LYS A 39 -7.19 7.56 12.49
CA LYS A 39 -6.39 6.33 12.34
C LYS A 39 -7.19 5.22 11.66
N LYS A 40 -8.46 5.03 12.04
CA LYS A 40 -9.31 3.98 11.46
C LYS A 40 -9.56 4.21 9.96
N ILE A 41 -9.87 5.44 9.58
CA ILE A 41 -10.07 5.82 8.17
C ILE A 41 -8.75 5.71 7.40
N ALA A 42 -7.64 6.14 8.00
CA ALA A 42 -6.31 6.05 7.41
C ALA A 42 -5.88 4.59 7.18
N GLN A 43 -6.18 3.69 8.11
CA GLN A 43 -5.89 2.27 7.93
C GLN A 43 -6.72 1.67 6.79
N ARG A 44 -8.01 2.03 6.70
CA ARG A 44 -8.87 1.58 5.59
C ARG A 44 -8.35 2.11 4.26
N ALA A 45 -8.00 3.39 4.19
CA ALA A 45 -7.41 4.02 3.01
C ALA A 45 -6.10 3.35 2.59
N TYR A 46 -5.26 2.99 3.57
CA TYR A 46 -4.01 2.25 3.36
C TYR A 46 -4.28 0.87 2.78
N ASP A 47 -5.20 0.10 3.35
CA ASP A 47 -5.54 -1.24 2.87
C ASP A 47 -6.13 -1.20 1.44
N THR A 48 -7.05 -0.27 1.15
CA THR A 48 -7.62 -0.12 -0.21
C THR A 48 -6.57 0.34 -1.22
N PHE A 49 -5.61 1.18 -0.81
CA PHE A 49 -4.48 1.57 -1.66
C PHE A 49 -3.59 0.39 -2.01
N LEU A 50 -3.17 -0.40 -1.01
CA LEU A 50 -2.35 -1.59 -1.22
C LEU A 50 -3.05 -2.58 -2.15
N LEU A 51 -4.35 -2.79 -1.96
CA LEU A 51 -5.15 -3.66 -2.84
C LEU A 51 -5.20 -3.12 -4.27
N GLY A 52 -5.35 -1.81 -4.45
CA GLY A 52 -5.29 -1.16 -5.75
C GLY A 52 -3.96 -1.42 -6.45
N VAL A 53 -2.85 -1.17 -5.76
CA VAL A 53 -1.50 -1.41 -6.30
C VAL A 53 -1.31 -2.89 -6.64
N ALA A 54 -1.65 -3.81 -5.73
CA ALA A 54 -1.52 -5.25 -5.98
C ALA A 54 -2.31 -5.69 -7.21
N ASN A 55 -3.52 -5.18 -7.41
CA ASN A 55 -4.31 -5.47 -8.61
C ASN A 55 -3.68 -4.87 -9.89
N ALA A 56 -3.11 -3.68 -9.83
CA ALA A 56 -2.41 -3.07 -10.96
C ALA A 56 -1.18 -3.89 -11.39
N LEU A 57 -0.55 -4.62 -10.46
CA LEU A 57 0.61 -5.48 -10.71
C LEU A 57 0.27 -6.84 -11.35
N LYS A 58 -1.01 -7.19 -11.52
CA LYS A 58 -1.41 -8.49 -12.10
C LYS A 58 -1.10 -8.57 -13.60
N GLU A 59 -0.66 -9.74 -14.06
CA GLU A 59 -0.25 -10.00 -15.45
C GLU A 59 -1.23 -9.49 -16.54
N PRO A 60 -2.58 -9.57 -16.40
CA PRO A 60 -3.50 -9.03 -17.40
C PRO A 60 -3.34 -7.52 -17.67
N ASN A 61 -2.76 -6.78 -16.72
CA ASN A 61 -2.54 -5.33 -16.81
C ASN A 61 -1.14 -4.99 -17.38
N ILE A 62 -0.27 -5.99 -17.58
CA ILE A 62 1.10 -5.82 -18.04
C ILE A 62 1.21 -6.23 -19.51
N LYS A 63 1.37 -5.25 -20.40
CA LYS A 63 1.37 -5.46 -21.86
C LYS A 63 2.76 -5.31 -22.48
N THR A 64 3.66 -4.57 -21.84
CA THR A 64 5.01 -4.31 -22.36
C THR A 64 6.12 -4.81 -21.42
N GLN A 65 7.34 -4.95 -21.95
CA GLN A 65 8.50 -5.35 -21.17
C GLN A 65 8.90 -4.27 -20.15
N GLU A 66 8.74 -2.99 -20.49
CA GLU A 66 8.95 -1.87 -19.57
C GLU A 66 7.95 -1.90 -18.42
N GLN A 67 6.67 -2.17 -18.70
CA GLN A 67 5.64 -2.31 -17.67
C GLN A 67 5.95 -3.47 -16.74
N ARG A 68 6.40 -4.62 -17.28
CA ARG A 68 6.82 -5.77 -16.48
C ARG A 68 7.99 -5.42 -15.56
N ARG A 69 9.01 -4.74 -16.08
CA ARG A 69 10.16 -4.32 -15.27
C ARG A 69 9.75 -3.38 -14.14
N ARG A 70 8.92 -2.38 -14.43
CA ARG A 70 8.40 -1.48 -13.38
C ARG A 70 7.55 -2.25 -12.37
N ALA A 71 6.72 -3.19 -12.81
CA ALA A 71 5.86 -3.96 -11.92
C ALA A 71 6.67 -4.77 -10.91
N VAL A 72 7.75 -5.41 -11.37
CA VAL A 72 8.71 -6.12 -10.51
C VAL A 72 9.38 -5.16 -9.52
N GLN A 73 9.82 -3.98 -9.98
CA GLN A 73 10.45 -2.98 -9.09
C GLN A 73 9.48 -2.48 -8.01
N THR A 74 8.23 -2.18 -8.38
CA THR A 74 7.18 -1.76 -7.45
C THR A 74 6.87 -2.88 -6.46
N PHE A 75 6.70 -4.12 -6.93
CA PHE A 75 6.49 -5.26 -6.06
C PHE A 75 7.63 -5.42 -5.04
N GLN A 76 8.88 -5.38 -5.51
CA GLN A 76 10.07 -5.45 -4.64
C GLN A 76 10.13 -4.33 -3.62
N TYR A 77 9.75 -3.10 -4.00
CA TYR A 77 9.65 -1.97 -3.09
C TYR A 77 8.70 -2.28 -1.93
N PHE A 78 7.46 -2.69 -2.23
CA PHE A 78 6.48 -2.99 -1.18
C PHE A 78 6.87 -4.17 -0.30
N ILE A 79 7.43 -5.25 -0.88
CA ILE A 79 7.92 -6.40 -0.11
C ILE A 79 9.03 -5.99 0.86
N LYS A 80 9.97 -5.15 0.42
CA LYS A 80 11.02 -4.61 1.29
C LYS A 80 10.40 -3.80 2.44
N GLU A 81 9.48 -2.89 2.13
CA GLU A 81 8.81 -2.07 3.14
C GLU A 81 8.05 -2.91 4.19
N PHE A 82 7.39 -3.99 3.77
CA PHE A 82 6.70 -4.87 4.70
C PHE A 82 7.68 -5.70 5.52
N ARG A 83 8.78 -6.15 4.91
CA ARG A 83 9.84 -6.88 5.62
C ARG A 83 10.47 -6.02 6.71
N ASP A 84 10.83 -4.78 6.37
CA ASP A 84 11.46 -3.85 7.31
C ASP A 84 10.56 -3.59 8.53
N LYS A 85 9.23 -3.62 8.35
CA LYS A 85 8.27 -3.57 9.46
C LYS A 85 8.21 -4.86 10.30
N ILE A 86 8.33 -6.03 9.67
CA ILE A 86 8.26 -7.32 10.37
C ILE A 86 9.55 -7.58 11.17
N ASP A 87 10.70 -7.24 10.59
CA ASP A 87 12.01 -7.55 11.15
C ASP A 87 12.45 -6.50 12.21
N SER A 88 11.72 -5.39 12.37
CA SER A 88 12.07 -4.32 13.32
C SER A 88 11.63 -4.65 14.75
N PRO A 89 12.56 -4.80 15.72
CA PRO A 89 12.24 -5.15 17.10
C PRO A 89 11.67 -3.99 17.93
N GLU A 90 11.76 -2.75 17.42
CA GLU A 90 11.36 -1.54 18.13
C GLU A 90 9.92 -1.09 17.82
N LEU A 91 9.26 -1.73 16.85
CA LEU A 91 7.92 -1.34 16.41
C LEU A 91 6.81 -1.94 17.28
N GLU A 92 5.68 -1.25 17.33
CA GLU A 92 4.48 -1.75 18.01
C GLU A 92 3.88 -2.95 17.27
N ILE A 93 3.12 -3.79 18.00
CA ILE A 93 2.38 -4.93 17.43
C ILE A 93 1.49 -4.52 16.25
N ARG A 94 0.96 -3.29 16.29
CA ARG A 94 0.15 -2.72 15.20
C ARG A 94 0.92 -2.60 13.89
N ASP A 95 2.17 -2.13 13.94
CA ASP A 95 3.02 -1.97 12.77
C ASP A 95 3.42 -3.32 12.18
N LEU A 96 3.69 -4.31 13.03
CA LEU A 96 3.91 -5.69 12.63
C LEU A 96 2.68 -6.26 11.90
N ALA A 97 1.48 -6.06 12.46
CA ALA A 97 0.22 -6.49 11.85
C ALA A 97 -0.03 -5.82 10.48
N MET A 98 0.34 -4.55 10.32
CA MET A 98 0.28 -3.86 9.03
C MET A 98 1.24 -4.49 8.00
N GLY A 99 2.46 -4.85 8.41
CA GLY A 99 3.42 -5.55 7.56
C GLY A 99 2.87 -6.91 7.07
N ILE A 100 2.36 -7.73 7.99
CA ILE A 100 1.76 -9.04 7.67
C ILE A 100 0.56 -8.89 6.73
N ARG A 101 -0.34 -7.93 7.00
CA ARG A 101 -1.49 -7.68 6.12
C ARG A 101 -1.06 -7.25 4.72
N GLY A 102 -0.05 -6.38 4.61
CA GLY A 102 0.52 -5.96 3.33
C GLY A 102 1.06 -7.14 2.51
N TYR A 103 1.80 -8.04 3.16
CA TYR A 103 2.24 -9.31 2.56
C TYR A 103 1.06 -10.13 2.04
N GLY A 104 0.02 -10.31 2.85
CA GLY A 104 -1.16 -11.07 2.45
C GLY A 104 -1.89 -10.48 1.24
N ILE A 105 -1.96 -9.15 1.13
CA ILE A 105 -2.57 -8.47 -0.01
C ILE A 105 -1.76 -8.69 -1.30
N PHE A 106 -0.43 -8.62 -1.22
CA PHE A 106 0.45 -8.75 -2.39
C PHE A 106 0.70 -10.21 -2.82
N ALA A 107 0.41 -11.17 -1.95
CA ALA A 107 0.53 -12.60 -2.26
C ALA A 107 -0.69 -13.17 -3.03
N ASN A 108 -1.72 -12.36 -3.29
CA ASN A 108 -3.01 -12.77 -3.87
C ASN A 108 -3.26 -12.22 -5.29
#